data_AF-A0A2E2QDK4-F1
#
_entry.id   AF-A0A2E2QDK4-F1
#
_cell.length_a   1.000
_cell.length_b   1.000
_cell.length_c   1.000
_cell.angle_alpha   90.00
_cell.angle_beta   90.00
_cell.angle_gamma   90.00
#
_symmetry.space_group_name_H-M   'P 1'
#
loop_
_entity.id
_entity.type
_entity.pdbx_description
1 polymer ?
#
loop_
_entity_poly.entity_id
_entity_poly.type
_entity_poly.pdbx_seq_one_letter_code
_entity_poly.pdbx_strand_id
1 'polypeptide(L)'
;MATRKPISLKKAGQGPGDIWPDEPDRFTPDHVDPLLLWCIDQGASDITIQSDRPVYNDIHGKLYPATYRALDSGDMAVFLGKIYGAEAQARLASGKDLDVSYEIRPDRYSRTRFRVNITAILSQGRDSAQITMRSLPSEPPRLEDLSIEDDIIDAIAPRQGMIVITGPTGSGKTTLLAAANRMLLERPQGCGKLLTYEAPIEFTYDTISSPHSLVSQTE
;
A
#
# COMPACT_ATOMS: atom_id res chain seq x y z
N MET A 1 -7.14 3.82 -35.49
CA MET A 1 -7.96 5.00 -35.10
C MET A 1 -7.41 5.46 -33.77
N ALA A 2 -6.52 6.46 -33.75
CA ALA A 2 -5.83 6.87 -32.53
C ALA A 2 -6.85 7.48 -31.55
N THR A 3 -7.13 6.78 -30.46
CA THR A 3 -7.89 7.30 -29.31
C THR A 3 -7.12 8.49 -28.76
N ARG A 4 -7.61 9.70 -29.01
CA ARG A 4 -7.06 10.94 -28.45
C ARG A 4 -7.05 10.81 -26.91
N LYS A 5 -5.91 11.07 -26.26
CA LYS A 5 -5.83 11.23 -24.80
C LYS A 5 -6.97 12.16 -24.37
N PRO A 6 -7.94 11.72 -23.55
CA PRO A 6 -8.95 12.62 -23.03
C PRO A 6 -8.23 13.62 -22.13
N ILE A 7 -8.25 14.89 -22.52
CA ILE A 7 -7.81 15.99 -21.67
C ILE A 7 -8.77 15.99 -20.48
N SER A 8 -8.27 15.71 -19.28
CA SER A 8 -9.06 15.87 -18.05
C SER A 8 -9.62 17.30 -18.05
N LEU A 9 -10.95 17.42 -18.11
CA LEU A 9 -11.65 18.71 -18.10
C LEU A 9 -11.66 19.36 -16.71
N LYS A 10 -10.97 18.78 -15.72
CA LYS A 10 -10.71 19.42 -14.44
C LYS A 10 -9.45 20.28 -14.57
N LYS A 11 -9.58 21.56 -14.24
CA LYS A 11 -8.44 22.45 -13.98
C LYS A 11 -7.45 21.71 -13.06
N ALA A 12 -6.16 21.79 -13.40
CA ALA A 12 -5.05 21.28 -12.59
C ALA A 12 -5.25 21.63 -11.11
N GLY A 13 -5.65 20.62 -10.36
CA GLY A 13 -6.00 20.68 -8.95
C GLY A 13 -6.27 19.24 -8.56
N GLN A 14 -5.23 18.58 -8.05
CA GLN A 14 -5.22 17.17 -7.63
C GLN A 14 -6.48 16.88 -6.83
N GLY A 15 -7.43 16.20 -7.44
CA GLY A 15 -8.70 15.88 -6.83
C GLY A 15 -9.04 14.40 -7.06
N PRO A 16 -9.88 13.81 -6.20
CA PRO A 16 -10.31 12.43 -6.39
C PRO A 16 -10.90 12.23 -7.80
N GLY A 17 -10.35 11.25 -8.51
CA GLY A 17 -10.73 10.90 -9.89
C GLY A 17 -10.02 11.66 -11.01
N ASP A 18 -8.86 12.25 -10.76
CA ASP A 18 -7.90 12.50 -11.83
C ASP A 18 -7.37 11.17 -12.40
N ILE A 19 -6.87 11.22 -13.63
CA ILE A 19 -6.22 10.09 -14.33
C ILE A 19 -4.71 10.33 -14.36
N TRP A 20 -3.93 9.24 -14.38
CA TRP A 20 -2.49 9.31 -14.38
C TRP A 20 -1.99 10.05 -15.65
N PRO A 21 -1.31 11.20 -15.52
CA PRO A 21 -0.96 12.05 -16.66
C PRO A 21 0.01 11.38 -17.64
N ASP A 22 0.88 10.52 -17.11
CA ASP A 22 1.95 9.85 -17.84
C ASP A 22 1.53 8.48 -18.40
N GLU A 23 0.22 8.20 -18.46
CA GLU A 23 -0.26 6.94 -18.99
C GLU A 23 0.25 6.70 -20.44
N PRO A 24 0.93 5.57 -20.69
CA PRO A 24 1.48 5.23 -21.99
C PRO A 24 0.42 4.56 -22.89
N ASP A 25 0.67 4.57 -24.19
CA ASP A 25 -0.17 3.82 -25.14
C ASP A 25 -0.10 2.30 -24.89
N ARG A 26 1.02 1.81 -24.33
CA ARG A 26 1.23 0.42 -23.87
C ARG A 26 2.06 0.40 -22.62
N PHE A 27 1.67 -0.40 -21.63
CA PHE A 27 2.45 -0.54 -20.41
C PHE A 27 3.76 -1.31 -20.66
N THR A 28 4.79 -0.92 -19.93
CA THR A 28 6.06 -1.65 -19.79
C THR A 28 6.39 -1.73 -18.30
N PRO A 29 7.31 -2.61 -17.86
CA PRO A 29 7.62 -2.77 -16.44
C PRO A 29 8.00 -1.47 -15.72
N ASP A 30 8.65 -0.54 -16.43
CA ASP A 30 9.09 0.75 -15.87
C ASP A 30 7.94 1.72 -15.57
N HIS A 31 6.76 1.49 -16.13
CA HIS A 31 5.56 2.31 -15.89
C HIS A 31 4.75 1.85 -14.67
N VAL A 32 4.97 0.62 -14.18
CA VAL A 32 4.18 0.05 -13.09
C VAL A 32 4.42 0.81 -11.79
N ASP A 33 5.68 1.01 -11.41
CA ASP A 33 6.02 1.65 -10.13
C ASP A 33 5.57 3.13 -10.08
N PRO A 34 5.82 3.96 -11.11
CA PRO A 34 5.33 5.34 -11.14
C PRO A 34 3.81 5.46 -11.07
N LEU A 35 3.05 4.58 -11.74
CA LEU A 35 1.59 4.56 -11.65
C LEU A 35 1.14 4.28 -10.22
N LEU A 36 1.69 3.25 -9.59
CA LEU A 36 1.33 2.85 -8.23
C LEU A 36 1.64 3.96 -7.21
N LEU A 37 2.83 4.58 -7.31
CA LEU A 37 3.21 5.70 -6.46
C LEU A 37 2.28 6.91 -6.65
N TRP A 38 1.90 7.21 -7.90
CA TRP A 38 0.95 8.27 -8.19
C TRP A 38 -0.43 7.99 -7.56
N CYS A 39 -0.91 6.75 -7.62
CA CYS A 39 -2.18 6.37 -6.98
C CYS A 39 -2.14 6.60 -5.45
N ILE A 40 -1.01 6.30 -4.81
CA ILE A 40 -0.82 6.57 -3.37
C ILE A 40 -0.82 8.08 -3.08
N ASP A 41 -0.16 8.89 -3.91
CA ASP A 41 -0.17 10.36 -3.78
C ASP A 41 -1.58 10.94 -3.90
N GLN A 42 -2.46 10.31 -4.68
CA GLN A 42 -3.88 10.66 -4.76
C GLN A 42 -4.72 10.21 -3.54
N GLY A 43 -4.11 9.52 -2.57
CA GLY A 43 -4.77 9.05 -1.35
C GLY A 43 -5.52 7.73 -1.51
N ALA A 44 -5.15 6.89 -2.48
CA ALA A 44 -5.77 5.57 -2.65
C ALA A 44 -5.40 4.62 -1.50
N SER A 45 -6.41 4.00 -0.86
CA SER A 45 -6.19 2.92 0.11
C SER A 45 -5.94 1.57 -0.57
N ASP A 46 -6.63 1.35 -1.69
CA ASP A 46 -6.55 0.14 -2.49
C ASP A 46 -6.47 0.50 -3.97
N ILE A 47 -5.69 -0.25 -4.74
CA ILE A 47 -5.53 -0.12 -6.19
C ILE A 47 -5.95 -1.45 -6.81
N THR A 48 -6.91 -1.41 -7.73
CA THR A 48 -7.40 -2.59 -8.44
C THR A 48 -7.00 -2.52 -9.90
N ILE A 49 -6.30 -3.54 -10.37
CA ILE A 49 -5.84 -3.71 -11.75
C ILE A 49 -6.54 -4.95 -12.27
N GLN A 50 -7.48 -4.77 -13.19
CA GLN A 50 -8.29 -5.86 -13.72
C GLN A 50 -8.27 -5.83 -15.24
N SER A 51 -8.15 -7.01 -15.86
CA SER A 51 -8.30 -7.14 -17.32
C SER A 51 -9.59 -6.52 -17.84
N ASP A 52 -9.51 -5.92 -19.03
CA ASP A 52 -10.63 -5.27 -19.73
C ASP A 52 -11.29 -4.11 -18.96
N ARG A 53 -10.61 -3.59 -17.94
CA ARG A 53 -11.02 -2.42 -17.15
C ARG A 53 -9.86 -1.44 -17.03
N PRO A 54 -10.14 -0.15 -16.79
CA PRO A 54 -9.13 0.77 -16.28
C PRO A 54 -8.57 0.29 -14.94
N VAL A 55 -7.40 0.79 -14.56
CA VAL A 55 -6.95 0.70 -13.17
C VAL A 55 -7.86 1.57 -12.32
N TYR A 56 -8.25 1.10 -11.14
CA TYR A 56 -9.09 1.84 -10.20
C TYR A 56 -8.37 2.10 -8.89
N ASN A 57 -8.56 3.30 -8.36
CA ASN A 57 -8.20 3.70 -7.00
C ASN A 57 -9.44 3.67 -6.13
N ASP A 58 -9.38 3.03 -4.97
CA ASP A 58 -10.34 3.24 -3.90
C ASP A 58 -9.87 4.43 -3.04
N ILE A 59 -10.61 5.54 -3.10
CA ILE A 59 -10.35 6.75 -2.32
C ILE A 59 -11.57 7.01 -1.45
N HIS A 60 -11.42 6.78 -0.14
CA HIS A 60 -12.48 6.92 0.85
C HIS A 60 -13.75 6.08 0.55
N GLY A 61 -13.56 4.83 0.13
CA GLY A 61 -14.65 3.87 -0.12
C GLY A 61 -15.35 4.08 -1.47
N LYS A 62 -14.73 4.80 -2.40
CA LYS A 62 -15.25 5.09 -3.74
C LYS A 62 -14.18 4.79 -4.78
N LEU A 63 -14.58 4.02 -5.79
CA LEU A 63 -13.70 3.67 -6.91
C LEU A 63 -13.65 4.80 -7.94
N TYR A 64 -12.43 5.23 -8.25
CA TYR A 64 -12.13 6.21 -9.30
C TYR A 64 -11.15 5.61 -10.31
N PRO A 65 -11.36 5.81 -11.63
CA PRO A 65 -10.41 5.33 -12.63
C PRO A 65 -9.09 6.11 -12.53
N ALA A 66 -7.99 5.38 -12.39
CA ALA A 66 -6.62 5.89 -12.44
C ALA A 66 -6.08 5.96 -13.87
N THR A 67 -6.63 5.19 -14.79
CA THR A 67 -6.25 5.20 -16.22
C THR A 67 -7.44 5.58 -17.10
N TYR A 68 -7.16 6.12 -18.30
CA TYR A 68 -8.20 6.54 -19.25
C TYR A 68 -8.69 5.39 -20.13
N ARG A 69 -7.88 4.36 -20.37
CA ARG A 69 -8.25 3.18 -21.16
C ARG A 69 -8.29 1.92 -20.31
N ALA A 70 -9.03 0.94 -20.83
CA ALA A 70 -8.99 -0.42 -20.31
C ALA A 70 -7.65 -1.09 -20.62
N LEU A 71 -7.22 -1.96 -19.70
CA LEU A 71 -6.03 -2.78 -19.86
C LEU A 71 -6.32 -3.96 -20.79
N ASP A 72 -5.43 -4.21 -21.73
CA ASP A 72 -5.46 -5.42 -22.55
C ASP A 72 -4.65 -6.55 -21.90
N SER A 73 -4.65 -7.73 -22.54
CA SER A 73 -3.91 -8.89 -22.05
C SER A 73 -2.39 -8.66 -22.00
N GLY A 74 -1.86 -7.81 -22.88
CA GLY A 74 -0.44 -7.47 -22.91
C GLY A 74 -0.05 -6.58 -21.73
N ASP A 75 -0.86 -5.55 -21.44
CA ASP A 75 -0.69 -4.73 -20.24
C ASP A 75 -0.78 -5.60 -18.99
N MET A 76 -1.78 -6.50 -18.91
CA MET A 76 -1.96 -7.36 -17.74
C MET A 76 -0.76 -8.30 -17.51
N ALA A 77 -0.16 -8.84 -18.58
CA ALA A 77 1.05 -9.63 -18.50
C ALA A 77 2.25 -8.83 -17.95
N VAL A 78 2.36 -7.54 -18.29
CA VAL A 78 3.39 -6.65 -17.76
C VAL A 78 3.24 -6.45 -16.25
N PHE A 79 2.03 -6.15 -15.77
CA PHE A 79 1.77 -5.98 -14.34
C PHE A 79 2.07 -7.26 -13.55
N LEU A 80 1.58 -8.42 -14.02
CA LEU A 80 1.82 -9.70 -13.37
C LEU A 80 3.31 -10.07 -13.33
N GLY A 81 4.01 -9.87 -14.45
CA GLY A 81 5.43 -10.16 -14.56
C GLY A 81 6.29 -9.28 -13.65
N LYS A 82 5.92 -8.01 -13.49
CA LYS A 82 6.63 -7.05 -12.62
C LYS A 82 6.32 -7.26 -11.13
N ILE A 83 5.06 -7.55 -10.78
CA ILE A 83 4.62 -7.66 -9.39
C ILE A 83 4.95 -9.02 -8.77
N TYR A 84 4.80 -10.11 -9.54
CA TYR A 84 5.03 -11.47 -9.05
C TYR A 84 6.20 -12.15 -9.76
N GLY A 85 6.19 -12.15 -11.09
CA GLY A 85 7.19 -12.83 -11.91
C GLY A 85 6.57 -13.56 -13.11
N ALA A 86 7.42 -14.10 -13.97
CA ALA A 86 7.01 -14.72 -15.24
C ALA A 86 6.04 -15.92 -15.08
N GLU A 87 6.04 -16.58 -13.92
CA GLU A 87 5.22 -17.76 -13.66
C GLU A 87 3.79 -17.45 -13.15
N ALA A 88 3.45 -16.18 -12.90
CA ALA A 88 2.17 -15.77 -12.31
C ALA A 88 0.97 -16.34 -13.08
N GLN A 89 0.96 -16.21 -14.41
CA GLN A 89 -0.12 -16.70 -15.28
C GLN A 89 -0.32 -18.22 -15.16
N ALA A 90 0.77 -18.99 -15.15
CA ALA A 90 0.69 -20.44 -15.01
C ALA A 90 0.17 -20.88 -13.64
N ARG A 91 0.54 -20.14 -12.58
CA ARG A 91 0.02 -20.38 -11.22
C ARG A 91 -1.47 -20.09 -11.13
N LEU A 92 -1.92 -18.97 -11.67
CA LEU A 92 -3.34 -18.60 -11.71
C LEU A 92 -4.16 -19.63 -12.50
N ALA A 93 -3.65 -20.08 -13.66
CA ALA A 93 -4.28 -21.14 -14.46
C ALA A 93 -4.40 -22.49 -13.71
N SER A 94 -3.58 -22.72 -12.67
CA SER A 94 -3.71 -23.90 -11.79
C SER A 94 -4.82 -23.77 -10.74
N GLY A 95 -5.53 -22.64 -10.70
CA GLY A 95 -6.63 -22.36 -9.76
C GLY A 95 -6.15 -21.95 -8.36
N LYS A 96 -4.93 -21.41 -8.24
CA LYS A 96 -4.38 -20.93 -6.97
C LYS A 96 -4.23 -19.41 -7.01
N ASP A 97 -4.83 -18.75 -6.03
CA ASP A 97 -4.61 -17.32 -5.79
C ASP A 97 -3.19 -17.09 -5.25
N LEU A 98 -2.68 -15.88 -5.48
CA LEU A 98 -1.35 -15.48 -5.05
C LEU A 98 -1.47 -14.31 -4.07
N ASP A 99 -1.03 -14.53 -2.83
CA ASP A 99 -0.87 -13.49 -1.83
C ASP A 99 0.62 -13.18 -1.66
N VAL A 100 1.02 -11.96 -2.02
CA VAL A 100 2.42 -11.51 -1.96
C VAL A 100 2.53 -10.10 -1.40
N SER A 101 3.74 -9.69 -1.03
CA SER A 101 4.08 -8.30 -0.74
C SER A 101 4.83 -7.70 -1.93
N TYR A 102 4.57 -6.43 -2.21
CA TYR A 102 5.29 -5.67 -3.24
C TYR A 102 5.86 -4.39 -2.62
N GLU A 103 7.15 -4.13 -2.85
CA GLU A 103 7.85 -2.97 -2.30
C GLU A 103 8.46 -2.15 -3.43
N ILE A 104 8.17 -0.85 -3.42
CA ILE A 104 8.77 0.15 -4.30
C ILE A 104 9.70 1.02 -3.47
N ARG A 105 10.93 1.26 -3.95
CA ARG A 105 11.90 2.19 -3.35
C ARG A 105 12.11 3.38 -4.29
N PRO A 106 11.39 4.50 -4.09
CA PRO A 106 11.55 5.70 -4.91
C PRO A 106 12.95 6.32 -4.74
N ASP A 107 13.50 6.24 -3.54
CA ASP A 107 14.82 6.74 -3.19
C ASP A 107 15.52 5.83 -2.16
N ARG A 108 16.64 6.28 -1.58
CA ARG A 108 17.43 5.48 -0.63
C ARG A 108 16.81 5.35 0.76
N TYR A 109 15.82 6.18 1.08
CA TYR A 109 15.27 6.38 2.41
C TYR A 109 13.78 6.05 2.47
N SER A 110 13.06 6.22 1.36
CA SER A 110 11.63 5.92 1.28
C SER A 110 11.35 4.52 0.69
N ARG A 111 10.32 3.88 1.24
CA ARG A 111 9.72 2.68 0.67
C ARG A 111 8.21 2.77 0.73
N THR A 112 7.56 2.30 -0.32
CA THR A 112 6.10 2.13 -0.38
C THR A 112 5.82 0.65 -0.50
N ARG A 113 5.07 0.11 0.46
CA ARG A 113 4.75 -1.32 0.53
C ARG A 113 3.29 -1.54 0.20
N PHE A 114 3.01 -2.65 -0.47
CA PHE A 114 1.67 -3.09 -0.80
C PHE A 114 1.48 -4.54 -0.37
N ARG A 115 0.30 -4.84 0.18
CA ARG A 115 -0.20 -6.21 0.21
C ARG A 115 -0.92 -6.47 -1.09
N VAL A 116 -0.50 -7.49 -1.81
CA VAL A 116 -1.00 -7.82 -3.14
C VAL A 116 -1.72 -9.16 -3.09
N ASN A 117 -2.96 -9.15 -3.56
CA ASN A 117 -3.70 -10.37 -3.87
C ASN A 117 -3.93 -10.44 -5.38
N ILE A 118 -3.58 -11.57 -5.98
CA ILE A 118 -3.76 -11.84 -7.41
C ILE A 118 -4.68 -13.05 -7.55
N THR A 119 -5.81 -12.87 -8.22
CA THR A 119 -6.85 -13.88 -8.40
C THR A 119 -7.12 -14.11 -9.88
N ALA A 120 -7.47 -15.36 -10.21
CA ALA A 120 -7.95 -15.70 -11.54
C ALA A 120 -9.42 -15.27 -11.68
N ILE A 121 -9.76 -14.63 -12.79
CA ILE A 121 -11.12 -14.20 -13.11
C ILE A 121 -11.49 -14.59 -14.53
N LEU A 122 -12.78 -14.62 -14.83
CA LEU A 122 -13.27 -14.70 -16.20
C LEU A 122 -13.62 -13.29 -16.70
N SER A 123 -12.95 -12.82 -17.74
CA SER A 123 -13.25 -11.53 -18.38
C SER A 123 -13.48 -11.73 -19.87
N GLN A 124 -14.60 -11.22 -20.38
CA GLN A 124 -15.01 -11.36 -21.79
C GLN A 124 -14.96 -12.83 -22.30
N GLY A 125 -15.26 -13.80 -21.42
CA GLY A 125 -15.25 -15.23 -21.74
C GLY A 125 -13.86 -15.86 -21.84
N ARG A 126 -12.81 -15.20 -21.33
CA ARG A 126 -11.43 -15.69 -21.29
C ARG A 126 -10.89 -15.68 -19.87
N ASP A 127 -10.03 -16.64 -19.56
CA ASP A 127 -9.28 -16.65 -18.30
C ASP A 127 -8.38 -15.41 -18.24
N SER A 128 -8.42 -14.75 -17.10
CA SER A 128 -7.74 -13.48 -16.86
C SER A 128 -7.38 -13.31 -15.40
N ALA A 129 -6.84 -12.15 -15.04
CA ALA A 129 -6.41 -11.85 -13.68
C ALA A 129 -7.01 -10.55 -13.16
N GLN A 130 -7.14 -10.49 -11.84
CA GLN A 130 -7.32 -9.27 -11.08
C GLN A 130 -6.21 -9.18 -10.04
N ILE A 131 -5.57 -8.02 -9.94
CA ILE A 131 -4.60 -7.68 -8.91
C ILE A 131 -5.24 -6.63 -8.02
N THR A 132 -5.33 -6.91 -6.73
CA THR A 132 -5.76 -5.95 -5.71
C THR A 132 -4.56 -5.63 -4.82
N MET A 133 -4.15 -4.37 -4.80
CA MET A 133 -3.01 -3.89 -4.03
C MET A 133 -3.50 -2.94 -2.95
N ARG A 134 -3.33 -3.31 -1.69
CA ARG A 134 -3.61 -2.43 -0.56
C ARG A 134 -2.33 -1.73 -0.12
N SER A 135 -2.36 -0.41 -0.04
CA SER A 135 -1.25 0.38 0.49
C SER A 135 -1.03 0.04 1.96
N LEU A 136 0.20 -0.27 2.36
CA LEU A 136 0.57 -0.37 3.77
C LEU A 136 1.20 0.97 4.19
N PRO A 137 0.72 1.60 5.28
CA PRO A 137 1.34 2.82 5.78
C PRO A 137 2.82 2.58 6.09
N SER A 138 3.70 3.42 5.54
CA SER A 138 5.14 3.26 5.76
C SER A 138 5.56 3.65 7.17
N GLU A 139 4.96 4.73 7.71
CA GLU A 139 5.29 5.32 9.00
C GLU A 139 4.12 5.23 9.99
N PRO A 140 4.38 4.84 11.25
CA PRO A 140 3.41 4.99 12.32
C PRO A 140 3.01 6.46 12.49
N PRO A 141 1.74 6.77 12.77
CA PRO A 141 1.34 8.14 13.12
C PRO A 141 1.99 8.56 14.46
N ARG A 142 2.03 9.86 14.73
CA ARG A 142 2.41 10.33 16.07
C ARG A 142 1.25 10.08 17.02
N LEU A 143 1.57 9.79 18.28
CA LEU A 143 0.55 9.52 19.29
C LEU A 143 -0.38 10.72 19.49
N GLU A 144 0.16 11.94 19.37
CA GLU A 144 -0.55 13.23 19.42
C GLU A 144 -1.60 13.37 18.31
N ASP A 145 -1.39 12.76 17.14
CA ASP A 145 -2.32 12.83 16.00
C ASP A 145 -3.55 11.94 16.20
N LEU A 146 -3.51 11.00 17.15
CA LEU A 146 -4.58 10.02 17.37
C LEU A 146 -5.74 10.54 18.22
N SER A 147 -5.65 11.75 18.76
CA SER A 147 -6.69 12.37 19.59
C SER A 147 -7.16 11.46 20.75
N ILE A 148 -6.22 10.78 21.41
CA ILE A 148 -6.46 9.94 22.59
C ILE A 148 -6.27 10.73 23.88
N GLU A 149 -6.86 10.26 24.97
CA GLU A 149 -6.78 10.91 26.28
C GLU A 149 -5.36 10.87 26.87
N ASP A 150 -4.95 11.95 27.54
CA ASP A 150 -3.61 12.09 28.16
C ASP A 150 -3.30 10.96 29.15
N ASP A 151 -4.31 10.49 29.90
CA ASP A 151 -4.17 9.36 30.84
C ASP A 151 -3.69 8.09 30.13
N ILE A 152 -4.10 7.86 28.88
CA ILE A 152 -3.64 6.72 28.08
C ILE A 152 -2.20 6.95 27.65
N ILE A 153 -1.86 8.16 27.18
CA ILE A 153 -0.50 8.53 26.76
C ILE A 153 0.50 8.31 27.90
N ASP A 154 0.15 8.75 29.11
CA ASP A 154 1.00 8.61 30.29
C ASP A 154 1.16 7.14 30.71
N ALA A 155 0.15 6.31 30.50
CA ALA A 155 0.14 4.90 30.86
C ALA A 155 0.70 3.95 29.78
N ILE A 156 0.86 4.38 28.53
CA ILE A 156 1.18 3.49 27.38
C ILE A 156 2.64 3.02 27.33
N ALA A 157 3.48 3.45 28.27
CA ALA A 157 4.91 3.14 28.29
C ALA A 157 5.44 2.80 29.70
N PRO A 158 4.90 1.77 30.37
CA PRO A 158 5.39 1.35 31.67
C PRO A 158 6.81 0.79 31.54
N ARG A 159 7.64 1.00 32.56
CA ARG A 159 9.01 0.48 32.59
C ARG A 159 9.04 -1.05 32.54
N GLN A 160 8.07 -1.71 33.15
CA GLN A 160 7.88 -3.16 33.18
C GLN A 160 6.38 -3.45 33.27
N GLY A 161 5.93 -4.53 32.62
CA GLY A 161 4.54 -4.94 32.63
C GLY A 161 4.06 -5.35 31.24
N MET A 162 2.74 -5.32 31.07
CA MET A 162 2.08 -5.69 29.82
C MET A 162 0.97 -4.69 29.54
N ILE A 163 0.90 -4.22 28.30
CA ILE A 163 -0.21 -3.44 27.77
C ILE A 163 -0.98 -4.33 26.80
N VAL A 164 -2.30 -4.30 26.91
CA VAL A 164 -3.18 -5.07 26.04
C VAL A 164 -4.16 -4.11 25.37
N ILE A 165 -4.07 -4.02 24.05
CA ILE A 165 -5.00 -3.23 23.23
C ILE A 165 -5.99 -4.21 22.59
N THR A 166 -7.29 -4.00 22.84
CA THR A 166 -8.36 -4.89 22.35
C THR A 166 -9.39 -4.14 21.52
N GLY A 167 -10.15 -4.86 20.71
CA GLY A 167 -11.16 -4.27 19.80
C GLY A 167 -11.30 -5.07 18.49
N PRO A 168 -12.37 -4.83 17.72
CA PRO A 168 -12.62 -5.54 16.47
C PRO A 168 -11.58 -5.22 15.38
N THR A 169 -11.49 -6.03 14.33
CA THR A 169 -10.64 -5.75 13.16
C THR A 169 -11.00 -4.38 12.57
N GLY A 170 -9.98 -3.60 12.19
CA GLY A 170 -10.17 -2.25 11.66
C GLY A 170 -10.36 -1.15 12.72
N SER A 171 -10.35 -1.45 14.02
CA SER A 171 -10.51 -0.45 15.09
C SER A 171 -9.23 0.36 15.42
N GLY A 172 -8.18 0.29 14.61
CA GLY A 172 -6.95 1.06 14.81
C GLY A 172 -5.99 0.53 15.89
N LYS A 173 -6.10 -0.75 16.31
CA LYS A 173 -5.22 -1.34 17.34
C LYS A 173 -3.74 -1.32 16.93
N THR A 174 -3.44 -1.82 15.73
CA THR A 174 -2.09 -1.83 15.19
C THR A 174 -1.56 -0.41 15.07
N THR A 175 -2.41 0.53 14.64
CA THR A 175 -2.10 1.96 14.55
C THR A 175 -1.70 2.55 15.90
N LEU A 176 -2.47 2.31 16.96
CA LEU A 176 -2.18 2.81 18.30
C LEU A 176 -0.87 2.22 18.85
N LEU A 177 -0.67 0.90 18.70
CA LEU A 177 0.55 0.23 19.14
C LEU A 177 1.78 0.76 18.40
N ALA A 178 1.67 0.94 17.08
CA ALA A 178 2.75 1.47 16.26
C ALA A 178 3.09 2.92 16.64
N ALA A 179 2.08 3.75 16.94
CA ALA A 179 2.29 5.13 17.42
C ALA A 179 2.99 5.17 18.78
N ALA A 180 2.62 4.26 19.71
CA ALA A 180 3.29 4.13 20.99
C ALA A 180 4.76 3.73 20.85
N ASN A 181 5.04 2.76 19.96
CA ASN A 181 6.41 2.37 19.63
C ASN A 181 7.20 3.52 19.01
N ARG A 182 6.62 4.28 18.08
CA ARG A 182 7.23 5.49 17.51
C ARG A 182 7.58 6.50 18.60
N MET A 183 6.65 6.80 19.50
CA MET A 183 6.90 7.69 20.65
C MET A 183 8.09 7.19 21.48
N LEU A 184 8.20 5.89 21.74
CA LEU A 184 9.31 5.30 22.50
C LEU A 184 10.66 5.46 21.78
N LEU A 185 10.66 5.32 20.46
CA LEU A 185 11.85 5.48 19.62
C LEU A 185 12.33 6.93 19.52
N GLU A 186 11.40 7.89 19.45
CA GLU A 186 11.67 9.33 19.34
C GLU A 186 12.11 9.96 20.68
N ARG A 187 12.06 9.24 21.80
CA ARG A 187 12.52 9.74 23.11
C ARG A 187 14.02 10.08 23.09
N PRO A 188 14.47 11.14 23.80
CA PRO A 188 15.89 11.50 23.86
C PRO A 188 16.83 10.36 24.31
N GLN A 189 16.36 9.52 25.23
CA GLN A 189 17.10 8.35 25.73
C GLN A 189 16.83 7.06 24.94
N GLY A 190 15.92 7.09 23.97
CA GLY A 190 15.43 5.92 23.25
C GLY A 190 14.73 4.88 24.13
N CYS A 191 14.55 3.68 23.58
CA CYS A 191 13.94 2.53 24.24
C CYS A 191 14.88 1.30 24.30
N GLY A 192 16.14 1.45 23.89
CA GLY A 192 17.11 0.36 23.88
C GLY A 192 16.87 -0.61 22.72
N LYS A 193 16.16 -1.73 22.96
CA LYS A 193 15.87 -2.73 21.91
C LYS A 193 14.38 -2.96 21.80
N LEU A 194 13.82 -2.62 20.64
CA LEU A 194 12.43 -2.90 20.28
C LEU A 194 12.39 -4.13 19.37
N LEU A 195 11.68 -5.16 19.81
CA LEU A 195 11.43 -6.37 19.03
C LEU A 195 9.93 -6.44 18.74
N THR A 196 9.57 -6.58 17.48
CA THR A 196 8.17 -6.72 17.03
C THR A 196 8.00 -8.03 16.27
N TYR A 197 6.88 -8.68 16.53
CA TYR A 197 6.45 -9.92 15.88
C TYR A 197 5.03 -9.68 15.39
N GLU A 198 4.86 -9.59 14.07
CA GLU A 198 3.62 -9.14 13.43
C GLU A 198 3.27 -10.08 12.29
N ALA A 199 1.99 -10.22 11.94
CA ALA A 199 1.58 -11.03 10.79
C ALA A 199 0.36 -10.39 10.11
N PRO A 200 0.53 -9.51 9.10
CA PRO A 200 1.77 -9.03 8.48
C PRO A 200 2.39 -7.80 9.19
N ILE A 201 3.62 -7.42 8.84
CA ILE A 201 4.21 -6.13 9.28
C ILE A 201 3.45 -4.98 8.62
N GLU A 202 2.65 -4.23 9.38
CA GLU A 202 1.83 -3.13 8.87
C GLU A 202 2.56 -1.79 8.80
N PHE A 203 3.33 -1.46 9.83
CA PHE A 203 4.10 -0.20 9.94
C PHE A 203 5.58 -0.48 10.05
N THR A 204 6.40 0.49 9.64
CA THR A 204 7.85 0.35 9.75
C THR A 204 8.51 1.55 10.38
N TYR A 205 9.64 1.33 11.04
CA TYR A 205 10.32 2.36 11.83
C TYR A 205 11.58 2.91 11.17
N ASP A 206 11.86 2.56 9.92
CA ASP A 206 13.12 2.87 9.22
C ASP A 206 13.40 4.36 9.06
N THR A 207 12.35 5.19 8.97
CA THR A 207 12.46 6.65 8.81
C THR A 207 12.44 7.39 10.15
N ILE A 208 12.20 6.69 11.27
CA ILE A 208 12.14 7.29 12.60
C ILE A 208 13.56 7.48 13.13
N SER A 209 13.91 8.72 13.49
CA SER A 209 15.21 9.01 14.08
C SER A 209 15.27 8.49 15.52
N SER A 210 16.06 7.44 15.75
CA SER A 210 16.20 6.81 17.07
C SER A 210 17.66 6.45 17.41
N PRO A 211 18.54 7.43 17.69
CA PRO A 211 19.98 7.20 17.85
C PRO A 211 20.35 6.27 19.02
N HIS A 212 19.44 6.05 19.97
CA HIS A 212 19.64 5.23 21.16
C HIS A 212 18.76 3.97 21.18
N SER A 213 18.19 3.59 20.03
CA SER A 213 17.30 2.43 19.91
C SER A 213 17.69 1.54 18.74
N LEU A 214 17.48 0.24 18.87
CA LEU A 214 17.56 -0.76 17.80
C LEU A 214 16.18 -1.38 17.59
N VAL A 215 15.77 -1.52 16.34
CA VAL A 215 14.47 -2.11 15.96
C VAL A 215 14.69 -3.39 15.16
N SER A 216 13.97 -4.45 15.54
CA SER A 216 13.90 -5.71 14.79
C SER A 216 12.43 -6.05 14.55
N GLN A 217 12.02 -6.10 13.28
CA GLN A 217 10.66 -6.51 12.90
C GLN A 217 10.71 -7.89 12.26
N THR A 218 9.93 -8.82 12.79
CA THR A 218 9.80 -10.19 12.29
C THR A 218 8.36 -10.42 11.85
N GLU A 219 8.19 -10.97 10.65
CA GLU A 219 6.92 -11.49 10.15
C GLU A 219 6.79 -12.99 10.41
#